data_AF-A0A974WHA4-F1
#
_entry.id   AF-A0A974WHA4-F1
#
_cell.length_a   1.000
_cell.length_b   1.000
_cell.length_c   1.000
_cell.angle_alpha   90.00
_cell.angle_beta   90.00
_cell.angle_gamma   90.00
#
_symmetry.space_group_name_H-M   'P 1'
#
loop_
_entity.id
_entity.type
_entity.pdbx_description
1 polymer ?
#
loop_
_entity_poly.entity_id
_entity_poly.type
_entity_poly.pdbx_seq_one_letter_code
_entity_poly.pdbx_strand_id
1 'polypeptide(L)'
;MRINTVFNYLFSLTLAATLVSCGADGDNQGLEYAPNMYHSVPYEPLSQITDEEAGEAAQFLNDTRDGHGEYYNSNPLNAHGMTMRTPAPNTVPRNKNGILPYRIPKDSLEIAAEIASPIDSTMAEAAIKDGKILYGRYCEHCHGAKGEADGLVAEKYPGVANLQGVAYKNITEGHIFHVITWGKGLMGAHGSQVSPEDRWKIAKFVKSIQK
;
A
#
# COMPACT_ATOMS: atom_id res chain seq x y z
N MET A 1 27.04 -46.17 40.73
CA MET A 1 25.90 -46.44 39.81
C MET A 1 24.93 -45.27 39.62
N ARG A 2 24.83 -44.29 40.54
CA ARG A 2 23.92 -43.12 40.44
C ARG A 2 24.42 -41.96 39.54
N ILE A 3 25.73 -41.83 39.35
CA ILE A 3 26.33 -40.73 38.55
C ILE A 3 26.02 -40.91 37.04
N ASN A 4 26.14 -42.12 36.51
CA ASN A 4 25.85 -42.41 35.10
C ASN A 4 24.34 -42.25 34.77
N THR A 5 23.46 -42.52 35.74
CA THR A 5 22.01 -42.32 35.56
C THR A 5 21.67 -40.84 35.51
N VAL A 6 22.22 -40.02 36.41
CA VAL A 6 22.02 -38.56 36.41
C VAL A 6 22.61 -37.91 35.16
N PHE A 7 23.80 -38.35 34.72
CA PHE A 7 24.41 -37.88 33.48
C PHE A 7 23.56 -38.22 32.24
N ASN A 8 23.01 -39.44 32.17
CA ASN A 8 22.12 -39.83 31.07
C ASN A 8 20.81 -39.04 31.07
N TYR A 9 20.23 -38.74 32.25
CA TYR A 9 19.04 -37.89 32.32
C TYR A 9 19.34 -36.45 31.90
N LEU A 10 20.47 -35.87 32.33
CA LEU A 10 20.92 -34.55 31.88
C LEU A 10 21.15 -34.51 30.38
N PHE A 11 21.84 -35.51 29.83
CA PHE A 11 22.08 -35.61 28.38
C PHE A 11 20.77 -35.69 27.60
N SER A 12 19.83 -36.54 28.02
CA SER A 12 18.51 -36.65 27.39
C SER A 12 17.68 -35.37 27.50
N LEU A 13 17.76 -34.66 28.63
CA LEU A 13 17.06 -33.40 28.83
C LEU A 13 17.63 -32.29 27.94
N THR A 14 18.96 -32.25 27.79
CA THR A 14 19.65 -31.28 26.93
C THR A 14 19.32 -31.55 25.45
N LEU A 15 19.32 -32.82 25.04
CA LEU A 15 18.96 -33.24 23.68
C LEU A 15 17.48 -32.91 23.37
N ALA A 16 16.58 -33.14 24.31
CA ALA A 16 15.16 -32.79 24.16
C ALA A 16 14.96 -31.27 24.07
N ALA A 17 15.68 -30.48 24.87
CA ALA A 17 15.63 -29.02 24.83
C ALA A 17 16.16 -28.45 23.50
N THR A 18 17.22 -29.05 22.94
CA THR A 18 17.74 -28.63 21.62
C THR A 18 16.78 -28.91 20.47
N LEU A 19 15.95 -29.96 20.56
CA LEU A 19 14.98 -30.29 19.51
C LEU A 19 13.74 -29.38 19.54
N VAL A 20 13.38 -28.81 20.69
CA VAL A 20 12.23 -27.90 20.83
C VAL A 20 12.59 -26.46 20.41
N SER A 21 13.88 -26.11 20.35
CA SER A 21 14.34 -24.76 20.02
C SER A 21 14.35 -24.44 18.51
N CYS A 22 14.03 -25.40 17.63
CA CYS A 22 14.07 -25.25 16.17
C CYS A 22 12.72 -24.96 15.52
N GLY A 23 11.82 -24.25 16.22
CA GLY A 23 10.54 -23.79 15.67
C GLY A 23 10.66 -22.37 15.13
N ALA A 24 9.96 -22.08 14.03
CA ALA A 24 9.67 -20.70 13.66
C ALA A 24 8.67 -20.13 14.69
N ASP A 25 9.04 -19.05 15.38
CA ASP A 25 8.17 -18.36 16.33
C ASP A 25 8.57 -16.88 16.45
N GLY A 26 7.55 -16.02 16.59
CA GLY A 26 7.72 -14.56 16.64
C GLY A 26 8.57 -14.02 15.47
N ASP A 27 9.72 -13.46 15.81
CA ASP A 27 10.67 -12.86 14.86
C ASP A 27 11.65 -13.88 14.25
N ASN A 28 11.59 -15.15 14.66
CA ASN A 28 12.43 -16.21 14.10
C ASN A 28 11.70 -16.93 12.97
N GLN A 29 12.22 -16.78 11.75
CA GLN A 29 11.66 -17.38 10.53
C GLN A 29 11.85 -18.92 10.48
N GLY A 30 12.62 -19.48 11.41
CA GLY A 30 12.93 -20.91 11.47
C GLY A 30 14.14 -21.29 10.63
N LEU A 31 14.31 -22.60 10.42
CA LEU A 31 15.38 -23.15 9.61
C LEU A 31 14.85 -23.52 8.23
N GLU A 32 15.55 -23.08 7.19
CA GLU A 32 15.27 -23.46 5.81
C GLU A 32 16.18 -24.62 5.39
N TYR A 33 15.62 -25.61 4.68
CA TYR A 33 16.38 -26.75 4.17
C TYR A 33 16.58 -26.60 2.66
N ALA A 34 17.85 -26.60 2.23
CA ALA A 34 18.26 -26.42 0.84
C ALA A 34 17.62 -25.18 0.16
N PRO A 35 17.87 -23.96 0.69
CA PRO A 35 17.19 -22.72 0.28
C PRO A 35 17.59 -22.17 -1.10
N ASN A 36 18.21 -22.98 -1.96
CA ASN A 36 18.65 -22.53 -3.28
C ASN A 36 17.48 -22.01 -4.12
N MET A 37 17.57 -20.76 -4.57
CA MET A 37 16.55 -20.04 -5.36
C MET A 37 15.28 -19.66 -4.59
N TYR A 38 15.32 -19.59 -3.25
CA TYR A 38 14.18 -19.14 -2.45
C TYR A 38 14.05 -17.62 -2.46
N HIS A 39 15.17 -16.93 -2.59
CA HIS A 39 15.22 -15.48 -2.70
C HIS A 39 15.58 -15.06 -4.13
N SER A 40 14.98 -13.97 -4.57
CA SER A 40 15.26 -13.41 -5.88
C SER A 40 16.64 -12.75 -5.89
N VAL A 41 17.56 -13.27 -6.69
CA VAL A 41 18.76 -12.52 -7.12
C VAL A 41 18.41 -11.20 -7.85
N PRO A 42 17.38 -11.13 -8.73
CA PRO A 42 16.98 -9.83 -9.30
C PRO A 42 16.29 -8.93 -8.25
N TYR A 43 16.35 -7.63 -8.48
CA TYR A 43 15.64 -6.65 -7.65
C TYR A 43 14.12 -6.78 -7.80
N GLU A 44 13.47 -7.24 -6.74
CA GLU A 44 12.00 -7.27 -6.65
C GLU A 44 11.44 -5.92 -6.16
N PRO A 45 10.25 -5.52 -6.63
CA PRO A 45 9.56 -4.36 -6.10
C PRO A 45 9.26 -4.55 -4.61
N LEU A 46 9.62 -3.56 -3.79
CA LEU A 46 9.36 -3.53 -2.35
C LEU A 46 10.07 -4.65 -1.54
N SER A 47 11.06 -5.34 -2.11
CA SER A 47 11.98 -6.19 -1.35
C SER A 47 13.20 -5.38 -0.89
N GLN A 48 13.62 -5.61 0.35
CA GLN A 48 14.85 -5.03 0.88
C GLN A 48 15.41 -5.92 1.99
N ILE A 49 16.44 -6.70 1.66
CA ILE A 49 17.23 -7.45 2.63
C ILE A 49 18.47 -6.61 2.93
N THR A 50 18.52 -6.05 4.13
CA THR A 50 19.59 -5.15 4.57
C THR A 50 20.70 -5.85 5.33
N ASP A 51 20.45 -7.08 5.79
CA ASP A 51 21.42 -7.89 6.50
C ASP A 51 22.38 -8.52 5.49
N GLU A 52 23.64 -8.09 5.51
CA GLU A 52 24.70 -8.63 4.66
C GLU A 52 25.13 -10.03 5.08
N GLU A 53 24.82 -10.42 6.33
CA GLU A 53 25.18 -11.71 6.92
C GLU A 53 24.07 -12.76 6.82
N ALA A 54 22.88 -12.38 6.33
CA ALA A 54 21.72 -13.27 6.21
C ALA A 54 22.01 -14.57 5.44
N GLY A 55 23.01 -14.55 4.56
CA GLY A 55 23.45 -15.70 3.77
C GLY A 55 24.72 -16.39 4.27
N GLU A 56 25.34 -15.98 5.38
CA GLU A 56 26.62 -16.56 5.85
C GLU A 56 26.55 -18.08 6.01
N ALA A 57 25.47 -18.57 6.62
CA ALA A 57 25.25 -20.00 6.79
C ALA A 57 25.01 -20.73 5.46
N ALA A 58 24.61 -20.03 4.41
CA ALA A 58 24.39 -20.55 3.06
C ALA A 58 25.52 -20.21 2.08
N GLN A 59 26.62 -19.57 2.53
CA GLN A 59 27.74 -19.15 1.67
C GLN A 59 28.37 -20.30 0.88
N PHE A 60 28.33 -21.53 1.41
CA PHE A 60 28.84 -22.71 0.70
C PHE A 60 27.97 -23.15 -0.49
N LEU A 61 26.73 -22.66 -0.58
CA LEU A 61 25.80 -22.85 -1.70
C LEU A 61 25.86 -21.70 -2.69
N ASN A 62 26.67 -20.67 -2.40
CA ASN A 62 26.57 -19.38 -3.03
C ASN A 62 27.58 -19.22 -4.17
N ASP A 63 27.11 -19.12 -5.41
CA ASP A 63 27.92 -18.98 -6.64
C ASP A 63 27.96 -17.52 -7.15
N THR A 64 27.42 -16.56 -6.39
CA THR A 64 27.42 -15.16 -6.83
C THR A 64 28.78 -14.50 -6.56
N ARG A 65 29.22 -13.68 -7.50
CA ARG A 65 30.54 -13.02 -7.48
C ARG A 65 30.67 -11.91 -6.45
N ASP A 66 29.57 -11.53 -5.81
CA ASP A 66 29.48 -10.48 -4.78
C ASP A 66 29.63 -11.02 -3.35
N GLY A 67 29.63 -12.35 -3.15
CA GLY A 67 29.81 -12.98 -1.84
C GLY A 67 28.58 -12.99 -0.93
N HIS A 68 27.49 -12.33 -1.32
CA HIS A 68 26.27 -12.22 -0.51
C HIS A 68 25.12 -13.09 -1.03
N GLY A 69 25.09 -13.43 -2.32
CA GLY A 69 24.11 -14.36 -2.87
C GLY A 69 22.72 -13.82 -3.05
N GLU A 70 21.78 -14.75 -2.99
CA GLU A 70 20.34 -14.45 -2.98
C GLU A 70 19.86 -13.80 -1.67
N TYR A 71 20.71 -13.74 -0.63
CA TYR A 71 20.39 -13.24 0.70
C TYR A 71 20.67 -11.75 0.89
N TYR A 72 21.05 -11.03 -0.16
CA TYR A 72 21.19 -9.57 -0.14
C TYR A 72 20.69 -8.97 -1.44
N ASN A 73 19.67 -8.11 -1.36
CA ASN A 73 19.09 -7.43 -2.53
C ASN A 73 18.91 -5.92 -2.35
N SER A 74 19.41 -5.35 -1.25
CA SER A 74 19.44 -3.90 -1.07
C SER A 74 20.36 -3.25 -2.10
N ASN A 75 19.98 -2.05 -2.57
CA ASN A 75 20.80 -1.31 -3.54
C ASN A 75 21.54 -0.15 -2.83
N PRO A 76 22.85 -0.29 -2.54
CA PRO A 76 23.60 0.73 -1.80
C PRO A 76 23.78 2.05 -2.58
N LEU A 77 23.52 2.05 -3.89
CA LEU A 77 23.60 3.26 -4.72
C LEU A 77 22.34 4.12 -4.61
N ASN A 78 21.24 3.57 -4.11
CA ASN A 78 19.98 4.27 -3.96
C ASN A 78 19.80 4.78 -2.52
N ALA A 79 19.08 5.90 -2.39
CA ALA A 79 18.70 6.42 -1.09
C ALA A 79 17.93 5.35 -0.30
N HIS A 80 18.27 5.21 0.98
CA HIS A 80 17.69 4.22 1.91
C HIS A 80 17.83 2.76 1.47
N GLY A 81 18.73 2.43 0.52
CA GLY A 81 18.95 1.04 0.09
C GLY A 81 17.81 0.45 -0.77
N MET A 82 16.85 1.26 -1.19
CA MET A 82 15.63 0.78 -1.86
C MET A 82 15.92 0.29 -3.29
N THR A 83 15.22 -0.77 -3.69
CA THR A 83 15.19 -1.23 -5.10
C THR A 83 14.38 -0.30 -6.00
N MET A 84 13.35 0.35 -5.43
CA MET A 84 12.46 1.27 -6.14
C MET A 84 13.07 2.67 -6.26
N ARG A 85 12.94 3.27 -7.45
CA ARG A 85 13.35 4.65 -7.73
C ARG A 85 12.15 5.52 -8.06
N THR A 86 12.26 6.81 -7.74
CA THR A 86 11.32 7.80 -8.23
C THR A 86 11.50 7.97 -9.74
N PRO A 87 10.41 8.01 -10.52
CA PRO A 87 10.50 8.31 -11.94
C PRO A 87 11.07 9.72 -12.14
N ALA A 88 11.77 9.94 -13.24
CA ALA A 88 12.31 11.25 -13.55
C ALA A 88 11.17 12.30 -13.63
N PRO A 89 11.40 13.55 -13.21
CA PRO A 89 10.37 14.58 -13.26
C PRO A 89 9.81 14.74 -14.68
N ASN A 90 8.51 15.00 -14.79
CA ASN A 90 7.80 15.25 -16.05
C ASN A 90 7.75 14.07 -17.04
N THR A 91 8.09 12.84 -16.63
CA THR A 91 7.89 11.66 -17.48
C THR A 91 6.40 11.31 -17.60
N VAL A 92 5.97 10.98 -18.81
CA VAL A 92 4.60 10.53 -19.09
C VAL A 92 4.64 9.07 -19.54
N PRO A 93 3.96 8.15 -18.82
CA PRO A 93 3.91 6.75 -19.23
C PRO A 93 3.04 6.59 -20.49
N ARG A 94 3.44 5.68 -21.38
CA ARG A 94 2.58 5.24 -22.48
C ARG A 94 1.51 4.30 -21.94
N ASN A 95 0.24 4.62 -22.16
CA ASN A 95 -0.87 3.72 -21.86
C ASN A 95 -1.59 3.30 -23.15
N LYS A 96 -2.33 2.19 -23.08
CA LYS A 96 -3.07 1.61 -24.21
C LYS A 96 -4.08 2.59 -24.82
N ASN A 97 -4.58 3.53 -24.01
CA ASN A 97 -5.67 4.43 -24.39
C ASN A 97 -5.15 5.81 -24.87
N GLY A 98 -3.84 6.04 -24.92
CA GLY A 98 -3.24 7.34 -25.25
C GLY A 98 -3.60 8.48 -24.28
N ILE A 99 -4.11 8.17 -23.09
CA ILE A 99 -4.61 9.15 -22.12
C ILE A 99 -3.43 9.88 -21.49
N LEU A 100 -3.42 11.20 -21.59
CA LEU A 100 -2.44 12.02 -20.87
C LEU A 100 -2.79 12.05 -19.38
N PRO A 101 -1.78 12.13 -18.48
CA PRO A 101 -2.02 12.30 -17.05
C PRO A 101 -2.89 13.53 -16.78
N TYR A 102 -3.65 13.49 -15.69
CA TYR A 102 -4.42 14.64 -15.24
C TYR A 102 -3.48 15.85 -14.97
N ARG A 103 -3.70 16.98 -15.67
CA ARG A 103 -2.79 18.14 -15.66
C ARG A 103 -3.32 19.38 -14.97
N ILE A 104 -4.54 19.34 -14.41
CA ILE A 104 -5.08 20.52 -13.74
C ILE A 104 -4.33 20.73 -12.42
N PRO A 105 -3.72 21.90 -12.19
CA PRO A 105 -3.01 22.20 -10.95
C PRO A 105 -3.93 22.18 -9.73
N LYS A 106 -3.38 21.85 -8.56
CA LYS A 106 -4.11 21.74 -7.29
C LYS A 106 -5.01 22.94 -6.95
N ASP A 107 -4.59 24.15 -7.30
CA ASP A 107 -5.33 25.37 -6.94
C ASP A 107 -6.43 25.73 -7.95
N SER A 108 -6.52 25.01 -9.07
CA SER A 108 -7.47 25.26 -10.16
C SER A 108 -8.78 24.49 -9.99
N LEU A 109 -9.43 24.64 -8.83
CA LEU A 109 -10.69 23.97 -8.51
C LEU A 109 -11.86 24.37 -9.43
N GLU A 110 -11.90 25.62 -9.87
CA GLU A 110 -12.95 26.15 -10.75
C GLU A 110 -12.92 25.46 -12.11
N ILE A 111 -11.73 25.40 -12.73
CA ILE A 111 -11.52 24.68 -14.00
C ILE A 111 -11.87 23.20 -13.86
N ALA A 112 -11.49 22.58 -12.73
CA ALA A 112 -11.82 21.18 -12.51
C ALA A 112 -13.32 20.93 -12.33
N ALA A 113 -14.05 21.89 -11.78
CA ALA A 113 -15.49 21.77 -11.58
C ALA A 113 -16.27 21.75 -12.91
N GLU A 114 -15.71 22.31 -13.98
CA GLU A 114 -16.29 22.30 -15.33
C GLU A 114 -16.13 20.94 -16.04
N ILE A 115 -15.26 20.06 -15.54
CA ILE A 115 -15.05 18.74 -16.16
C ILE A 115 -16.24 17.84 -15.89
N ALA A 116 -16.91 17.45 -16.97
CA ALA A 116 -17.94 16.42 -16.95
C ALA A 116 -17.33 15.03 -16.72
N SER A 117 -18.04 14.24 -15.93
CA SER A 117 -17.70 12.84 -15.70
C SER A 117 -17.89 12.02 -16.98
N PRO A 118 -16.97 11.09 -17.29
CA PRO A 118 -17.13 10.18 -18.42
C PRO A 118 -18.17 9.09 -18.16
N ILE A 119 -18.74 8.99 -16.96
CA ILE A 119 -19.75 7.99 -16.59
C ILE A 119 -21.13 8.47 -17.05
N ASP A 120 -21.64 7.86 -18.11
CA ASP A 120 -22.98 8.11 -18.63
C ASP A 120 -24.09 7.42 -17.81
N SER A 121 -25.35 7.65 -18.21
CA SER A 121 -26.53 7.09 -17.55
C SER A 121 -26.62 5.57 -17.62
N THR A 122 -26.04 4.95 -18.66
CA THR A 122 -26.07 3.50 -18.83
C THR A 122 -25.13 2.80 -17.86
N MET A 123 -24.01 3.45 -17.52
CA MET A 123 -22.99 2.93 -16.60
C MET A 123 -23.20 3.39 -15.14
N ALA A 124 -24.15 4.30 -14.89
CA ALA A 124 -24.31 4.97 -13.61
C ALA A 124 -24.56 4.00 -12.44
N GLU A 125 -25.45 3.02 -12.59
CA GLU A 125 -25.79 2.09 -11.50
C GLU A 125 -24.60 1.21 -11.10
N ALA A 126 -23.91 0.65 -12.09
CA ALA A 126 -22.69 -0.12 -11.85
C ALA A 126 -21.60 0.73 -11.20
N ALA A 127 -21.40 1.96 -11.68
CA ALA A 127 -20.42 2.89 -11.12
C ALA A 127 -20.73 3.29 -9.68
N ILE A 128 -22.01 3.49 -9.33
CA ILE A 128 -22.43 3.80 -7.95
C ILE A 128 -22.15 2.61 -7.03
N LYS A 129 -22.42 1.38 -7.48
CA LYS A 129 -22.15 0.16 -6.70
C LYS A 129 -20.66 0.00 -6.41
N ASP A 130 -19.81 0.12 -7.43
CA ASP A 130 -18.36 0.08 -7.27
C ASP A 130 -17.85 1.25 -6.42
N GLY A 131 -18.37 2.45 -6.69
CA GLY A 131 -18.05 3.69 -5.98
C GLY A 131 -18.34 3.60 -4.48
N LYS A 132 -19.42 2.91 -4.08
CA LYS A 132 -19.73 2.63 -2.67
C LYS A 132 -18.65 1.79 -2.00
N ILE A 133 -18.16 0.75 -2.66
CA ILE A 133 -17.10 -0.12 -2.12
C ILE A 133 -15.80 0.66 -1.98
N LEU A 134 -15.46 1.45 -3.00
CA LEU A 134 -14.26 2.30 -2.99
C LEU A 134 -14.34 3.39 -1.92
N TYR A 135 -15.50 4.04 -1.76
CA TYR A 135 -15.75 5.02 -0.71
C TYR A 135 -15.60 4.41 0.67
N GLY A 136 -16.12 3.19 0.91
CA GLY A 136 -15.95 2.49 2.18
C GLY A 136 -14.48 2.22 2.54
N ARG A 137 -13.63 1.96 1.53
CA ARG A 137 -12.19 1.73 1.74
C ARG A 137 -11.40 3.01 1.99
N TYR A 138 -11.68 4.07 1.23
CA TYR A 138 -10.82 5.25 1.17
C TYR A 138 -11.38 6.51 1.82
N CYS A 139 -12.68 6.60 2.09
CA CYS A 139 -13.32 7.86 2.46
C CYS A 139 -14.17 7.78 3.73
N GLU A 140 -14.84 6.64 3.95
CA GLU A 140 -15.82 6.44 5.04
C GLU A 140 -15.22 6.67 6.43
N HIS A 141 -13.95 6.29 6.66
CA HIS A 141 -13.29 6.45 7.95
C HIS A 141 -13.22 7.91 8.43
N CYS A 142 -13.20 8.88 7.51
CA CYS A 142 -13.26 10.32 7.81
C CYS A 142 -14.68 10.87 7.59
N HIS A 143 -15.25 10.69 6.39
CA HIS A 143 -16.49 11.36 6.00
C HIS A 143 -17.77 10.64 6.48
N GLY A 144 -17.64 9.40 6.98
CA GLY A 144 -18.76 8.56 7.41
C GLY A 144 -19.55 7.95 6.25
N ALA A 145 -20.37 6.92 6.53
CA ALA A 145 -21.02 6.12 5.48
C ALA A 145 -21.98 6.92 4.58
N LYS A 146 -22.57 8.00 5.12
CA LYS A 146 -23.49 8.91 4.41
C LYS A 146 -22.85 10.25 4.03
N GLY A 147 -21.56 10.44 4.34
CA GLY A 147 -20.86 11.70 4.10
C GLY A 147 -21.21 12.80 5.10
N GLU A 148 -21.66 12.45 6.31
CA GLU A 148 -22.11 13.41 7.34
C GLU A 148 -20.96 13.93 8.22
N ALA A 149 -19.71 13.59 7.88
CA ALA A 149 -18.49 13.87 8.66
C ALA A 149 -18.48 13.22 10.05
N ASP A 150 -19.09 12.05 10.14
CA ASP A 150 -19.25 11.23 11.35
C ASP A 150 -18.38 9.96 11.34
N GLY A 151 -17.32 9.93 10.54
CA GLY A 151 -16.34 8.84 10.55
C GLY A 151 -15.53 8.82 11.85
N LEU A 152 -15.05 7.64 12.28
CA LEU A 152 -14.26 7.49 13.52
C LEU A 152 -13.02 8.39 13.58
N VAL A 153 -12.43 8.72 12.43
CA VAL A 153 -11.28 9.65 12.36
C VAL A 153 -11.71 11.10 12.57
N ALA A 154 -12.93 11.48 12.18
CA ALA A 154 -13.45 12.84 12.37
C ALA A 154 -13.60 13.22 13.84
N GLU A 155 -13.73 12.26 14.75
CA GLU A 155 -13.71 12.51 16.20
C GLU A 155 -12.37 13.07 16.70
N LYS A 156 -11.28 12.76 16.00
CA LYS A 156 -9.91 13.18 16.36
C LYS A 156 -9.39 14.30 15.47
N TYR A 157 -9.85 14.39 14.23
CA TYR A 157 -9.43 15.39 13.26
C TYR A 157 -10.53 16.42 13.01
N PRO A 158 -10.36 17.68 13.46
CA PRO A 158 -11.35 18.72 13.23
C PRO A 158 -11.38 19.12 11.75
N GLY A 159 -12.54 19.61 11.30
CA GLY A 159 -12.67 20.20 9.95
C GLY A 159 -12.88 19.21 8.82
N VAL A 160 -13.26 17.96 9.11
CA VAL A 160 -13.75 17.04 8.08
C VAL A 160 -15.01 17.61 7.44
N ALA A 161 -15.02 17.67 6.10
CA ALA A 161 -16.14 18.23 5.36
C ALA A 161 -17.36 17.31 5.44
N ASN A 162 -18.50 17.86 5.87
CA ASN A 162 -19.81 17.22 5.73
C ASN A 162 -20.26 17.38 4.27
N LEU A 163 -20.23 16.28 3.52
CA LEU A 163 -20.57 16.22 2.10
C LEU A 163 -22.07 16.46 1.85
N GLN A 164 -22.93 16.28 2.86
CA GLN A 164 -24.36 16.65 2.81
C GLN A 164 -24.60 18.14 3.10
N GLY A 165 -23.59 18.84 3.63
CA GLY A 165 -23.71 20.25 3.99
C GLY A 165 -24.01 21.15 2.78
N VAL A 166 -24.70 22.27 3.03
CA VAL A 166 -25.10 23.23 1.98
C VAL A 166 -23.90 23.71 1.13
N ALA A 167 -22.73 23.85 1.75
CA ALA A 167 -21.50 24.24 1.07
C ALA A 167 -21.01 23.22 0.02
N TYR A 168 -21.37 21.93 0.17
CA TYR A 168 -20.84 20.83 -0.62
C TYR A 168 -21.88 20.12 -1.48
N LYS A 169 -23.17 20.30 -1.19
CA LYS A 169 -24.27 19.68 -1.95
C LYS A 169 -24.26 20.03 -3.45
N ASN A 170 -23.86 21.25 -3.79
CA ASN A 170 -23.86 21.76 -5.17
C ASN A 170 -22.52 21.62 -5.90
N ILE A 171 -21.53 20.93 -5.32
CA ILE A 171 -20.26 20.68 -6.03
C ILE A 171 -20.47 19.66 -7.15
N THR A 172 -19.72 19.83 -8.23
CA THR A 172 -19.77 18.94 -9.40
C THR A 172 -18.93 17.68 -9.19
N GLU A 173 -19.16 16.65 -10.00
CA GLU A 173 -18.34 15.42 -9.99
C GLU A 173 -16.86 15.75 -10.28
N GLY A 174 -16.57 16.69 -11.17
CA GLY A 174 -15.21 17.15 -11.48
C GLY A 174 -14.49 17.80 -10.30
N HIS A 175 -15.22 18.56 -9.46
CA HIS A 175 -14.68 19.11 -8.21
C HIS A 175 -14.26 17.97 -7.26
N ILE A 176 -15.12 16.96 -7.08
CA ILE A 176 -14.85 15.83 -6.19
C ILE A 176 -13.64 15.04 -6.71
N PHE A 177 -13.59 14.74 -8.01
CA PHE A 177 -12.45 14.09 -8.65
C PHE A 177 -11.12 14.83 -8.38
N HIS A 178 -11.15 16.16 -8.49
CA HIS A 178 -9.96 17.00 -8.26
C HIS A 178 -9.48 16.96 -6.81
N VAL A 179 -10.42 17.07 -5.86
CA VAL A 179 -10.11 16.99 -4.42
C VAL A 179 -9.54 15.62 -4.07
N ILE A 180 -10.07 14.53 -4.63
CA ILE A 180 -9.48 13.19 -4.41
C ILE A 180 -8.06 13.12 -5.01
N THR A 181 -7.83 13.77 -6.15
CA THR A 181 -6.54 13.76 -6.84
C THR A 181 -5.44 14.51 -6.07
N TRP A 182 -5.71 15.72 -5.61
CA TRP A 182 -4.70 16.61 -5.03
C TRP A 182 -4.82 16.86 -3.52
N GLY A 183 -5.94 16.44 -2.92
CA GLY A 183 -6.29 16.80 -1.56
C GLY A 183 -6.79 18.25 -1.45
N LYS A 184 -7.37 18.59 -0.30
CA LYS A 184 -7.84 19.96 0.01
C LYS A 184 -7.78 20.21 1.51
N GLY A 185 -7.14 21.30 1.91
CA GLY A 185 -6.93 21.61 3.33
C GLY A 185 -6.16 20.49 4.02
N LEU A 186 -6.76 19.91 5.07
CA LEU A 186 -6.19 18.79 5.84
C LEU A 186 -6.36 17.42 5.14
N MET A 187 -7.19 17.33 4.11
CA MET A 187 -7.37 16.08 3.36
C MET A 187 -6.17 15.87 2.43
N GLY A 188 -5.44 14.77 2.64
CA GLY A 188 -4.31 14.36 1.78
C GLY A 188 -4.74 13.94 0.38
N ALA A 189 -3.78 13.94 -0.55
CA ALA A 189 -3.98 13.48 -1.91
C ALA A 189 -4.13 11.94 -1.97
N HIS A 190 -5.20 11.46 -2.60
CA HIS A 190 -5.44 10.03 -2.81
C HIS A 190 -5.07 9.58 -4.23
N GLY A 191 -4.51 10.50 -5.04
CA GLY A 191 -4.20 10.23 -6.44
C GLY A 191 -3.14 9.14 -6.70
N SER A 192 -2.33 8.80 -5.71
CA SER A 192 -1.39 7.67 -5.80
C SER A 192 -2.02 6.31 -5.49
N GLN A 193 -3.17 6.29 -4.82
CA GLN A 193 -3.82 5.06 -4.33
C GLN A 193 -5.08 4.71 -5.13
N VAL A 194 -5.79 5.72 -5.64
CA VAL A 194 -7.05 5.56 -6.37
C VAL A 194 -6.83 5.87 -7.85
N SER A 195 -7.20 4.94 -8.74
CA SER A 195 -7.11 5.15 -10.19
C SER A 195 -8.04 6.27 -10.67
N PRO A 196 -7.74 6.97 -11.78
CA PRO A 196 -8.65 8.00 -12.30
C PRO A 196 -10.08 7.50 -12.53
N GLU A 197 -10.24 6.28 -13.05
CA GLU A 197 -11.54 5.64 -13.28
C GLU A 197 -12.30 5.47 -11.95
N ASP A 198 -11.61 4.99 -10.91
CA ASP A 198 -12.20 4.79 -9.59
C ASP A 198 -12.54 6.11 -8.89
N ARG A 199 -11.77 7.18 -9.12
CA ARG A 199 -12.11 8.52 -8.60
C ARG A 199 -13.43 9.03 -9.16
N TRP A 200 -13.70 8.79 -10.46
CA TRP A 200 -14.98 9.14 -11.06
C TRP A 200 -16.13 8.32 -10.48
N LYS A 201 -15.93 7.02 -10.23
CA LYS A 201 -16.93 6.17 -9.56
C LYS A 201 -17.23 6.65 -8.13
N ILE A 202 -16.21 7.01 -7.36
CA ILE A 202 -16.36 7.59 -6.02
C ILE A 202 -17.13 8.91 -6.12
N ALA A 203 -16.75 9.80 -7.03
CA ALA A 203 -17.46 11.07 -7.24
C ALA A 203 -18.95 10.85 -7.56
N LYS A 204 -19.26 9.88 -8.40
CA LYS A 204 -20.65 9.49 -8.73
C LYS A 204 -21.41 8.99 -7.51
N PHE A 205 -20.79 8.13 -6.70
CA PHE A 205 -21.38 7.64 -5.46
C PHE A 205 -21.65 8.78 -4.47
N VAL A 206 -20.68 9.70 -4.27
CA VAL A 206 -20.86 10.87 -3.40
C VAL A 206 -22.03 11.73 -3.87
N LYS A 207 -22.19 11.96 -5.18
CA LYS A 207 -23.37 12.66 -5.70
C LYS A 207 -24.67 11.88 -5.45
N SER A 208 -24.65 10.55 -5.49
CA SER A 208 -25.85 9.73 -5.26
C SER A 208 -26.36 9.75 -3.82
N ILE A 209 -25.47 9.98 -2.84
CA ILE A 209 -25.84 10.06 -1.43
C ILE A 209 -26.24 11.48 -1.02
N GLN A 210 -25.78 12.51 -1.74
CA GLN A 210 -26.16 13.91 -1.50
C GLN A 210 -27.65 14.12 -1.78
N LYS A 211 -28.42 14.50 -0.75
CA LYS A 211 -29.87 14.74 -0.84
C LYS A 211 -30.22 16.21 -0.70
#